data_AF-A0AAW1U6X3-F1
#
_entry.id   AF-A0AAW1U6X3-F1
#
_cell.length_a   1.000
_cell.length_b   1.000
_cell.length_c   1.000
_cell.angle_alpha   90.00
_cell.angle_beta   90.00
_cell.angle_gamma   90.00
#
_symmetry.space_group_name_H-M   'P 1'
#
loop_
_entity.id
_entity.type
_entity.pdbx_description
1 polymer ?
#
loop_
_entity_poly.entity_id
_entity_poly.type
_entity_poly.pdbx_seq_one_letter_code
_entity_poly.pdbx_strand_id
1 'polypeptide(L)'
;MDKLQFEFTILSGQDGKSNVYALTSISTQYNKIYDFPEDSQTVGLHKELIKTAAFAKVKNRLKTRHQVKTVWITMTSELLKVYVDVDGNMQFGDHFLEEIHDTEYFKQTEEKFALEKFTSRNTNAKVWIKTS
;
A
#
# COMPACT_ATOMS: atom_id res chain seq x y z
N MET A 1 20.90 -3.40 0.95
CA MET A 1 20.01 -2.73 -0.02
C MET A 1 20.04 -1.24 0.24
N ASP A 2 20.18 -0.42 -0.81
CA ASP A 2 20.42 1.03 -0.62
C ASP A 2 19.14 1.86 -0.64
N LYS A 3 18.12 1.40 -1.36
CA LYS A 3 16.81 2.05 -1.48
C LYS A 3 15.73 1.03 -1.80
N LEU A 4 14.51 1.35 -1.40
CA LEU A 4 13.30 0.59 -1.72
C LEU A 4 12.25 1.55 -2.28
N GLN A 5 11.39 1.05 -3.15
CA GLN A 5 10.24 1.78 -3.68
C GLN A 5 9.00 1.40 -2.87
N PHE A 6 8.32 2.37 -2.31
CA PHE A 6 7.11 2.17 -1.52
C PHE A 6 5.90 2.61 -2.32
N GLU A 7 4.87 1.77 -2.40
CA GLU A 7 3.59 2.13 -2.99
C GLU A 7 2.60 2.57 -1.92
N PHE A 8 2.12 3.81 -2.05
CA PHE A 8 1.11 4.38 -1.18
C PHE A 8 -0.21 4.56 -1.92
N THR A 9 -1.30 4.28 -1.24
CA THR A 9 -2.66 4.53 -1.73
C THR A 9 -3.57 5.07 -0.61
N ILE A 10 -4.74 5.58 -0.98
CA ILE A 10 -5.79 5.96 -0.02
C ILE A 10 -6.92 4.95 -0.14
N LEU A 11 -7.13 4.17 0.92
CA LEU A 11 -8.22 3.21 1.04
C LEU A 11 -9.31 3.74 1.97
N SER A 12 -10.49 3.11 1.95
CA SER A 12 -11.45 3.29 3.04
C SER A 12 -10.95 2.62 4.31
N GLY A 13 -11.09 3.31 5.43
CA GLY A 13 -11.01 2.67 6.74
C GLY A 13 -12.11 1.62 6.92
N GLN A 14 -11.98 0.79 7.94
CA GLN A 14 -12.96 -0.25 8.29
C GLN A 14 -14.38 0.32 8.52
N ASP A 15 -14.49 1.60 8.89
CA ASP A 15 -15.75 2.33 9.07
C ASP A 15 -16.44 2.72 7.75
N GLY A 16 -15.78 2.53 6.60
CA GLY A 16 -16.26 2.90 5.27
C GLY A 16 -16.37 4.40 5.00
N LYS A 17 -16.02 5.26 5.98
CA LYS A 17 -16.22 6.71 5.94
C LYS A 17 -14.90 7.47 5.94
N SER A 18 -13.91 6.94 6.65
CA SER A 18 -12.60 7.56 6.80
C SER A 18 -11.69 7.16 5.64
N ASN A 19 -10.87 8.11 5.18
CA ASN A 19 -9.79 7.83 4.24
C ASN A 19 -8.51 7.51 5.02
N VAL A 20 -7.91 6.36 4.76
CA VAL A 20 -6.70 5.89 5.42
C VAL A 20 -5.58 5.76 4.39
N TYR A 21 -4.42 6.33 4.70
CA TYR A 21 -3.21 6.09 3.91
C TYR A 21 -2.75 4.65 4.16
N ALA A 22 -2.63 3.91 3.08
CA ALA A 22 -2.19 2.53 3.06
C ALA A 22 -0.88 2.40 2.28
N LEU A 23 -0.01 1.52 2.76
CA LEU A 23 1.19 1.06 2.10
C LEU A 23 0.89 -0.36 1.59
N THR A 24 0.74 -0.50 0.27
CA THR A 24 0.23 -1.72 -0.37
C THR A 24 1.32 -2.67 -0.80
N SER A 25 2.46 -2.14 -1.22
CA SER A 25 3.60 -2.94 -1.68
C SER A 25 4.94 -2.23 -1.50
N ILE A 26 6.00 -3.02 -1.51
CA ILE A 26 7.39 -2.56 -1.67
C ILE A 26 8.00 -3.20 -2.90
N SER A 27 8.70 -2.41 -3.71
CA SER A 27 9.54 -2.92 -4.77
C SER A 27 11.02 -2.71 -4.45
N THR A 28 11.82 -3.72 -4.74
CA THR A 28 13.28 -3.64 -4.63
C THR A 28 13.87 -3.02 -5.90
N GLN A 29 15.14 -2.63 -5.83
CA GLN A 29 15.93 -2.19 -6.99
C GLN A 29 16.08 -3.25 -8.10
N TYR A 30 15.72 -4.49 -7.82
CA TYR A 30 15.78 -5.62 -8.75
C TYR A 30 14.41 -5.92 -9.39
N ASN A 31 13.45 -5.00 -9.31
CA ASN A 31 12.08 -5.15 -9.80
C ASN A 31 11.30 -6.30 -9.14
N LYS A 32 11.74 -6.79 -7.98
CA LYS A 32 10.93 -7.70 -7.16
C LYS A 32 9.93 -6.91 -6.36
N ILE A 33 8.67 -7.30 -6.40
CA ILE A 33 7.57 -6.65 -5.69
C ILE A 33 7.13 -7.57 -4.56
N TYR A 34 6.90 -6.97 -3.40
CA TYR A 34 6.45 -7.64 -2.20
C TYR A 34 5.17 -6.97 -1.71
N ASP A 35 4.15 -7.76 -1.45
CA ASP A 35 2.87 -7.24 -0.98
C ASP A 35 2.86 -7.06 0.54
N PHE A 36 1.95 -6.20 1.02
CA PHE A 36 1.66 -6.10 2.44
C PHE A 36 0.32 -6.78 2.76
N PRO A 37 0.28 -7.63 3.80
CA PRO A 37 -0.98 -8.15 4.36
C PRO A 37 -1.94 -7.00 4.73
N GLU A 38 -3.25 -7.16 4.47
CA GLU A 38 -4.23 -6.05 4.60
C GLU A 38 -4.27 -5.41 6.00
N ASP A 39 -4.01 -6.19 7.04
CA ASP A 39 -3.94 -5.77 8.43
C ASP A 39 -2.71 -4.91 8.73
N SER A 40 -1.64 -5.07 7.96
CA SER A 40 -0.38 -4.33 8.08
C SER A 40 -0.28 -3.11 7.16
N GLN A 41 -1.19 -2.93 6.20
CA GLN A 41 -1.11 -1.87 5.18
C GLN A 41 -1.26 -0.46 5.77
N THR A 42 -1.93 -0.28 6.91
CA THR A 42 -2.20 1.05 7.45
C THR A 42 -0.90 1.78 7.77
N VAL A 43 -0.67 2.95 7.14
CA VAL A 43 0.59 3.70 7.29
C VAL A 43 0.90 4.06 8.75
N GLY A 44 -0.12 4.18 9.61
CA GLY A 44 0.05 4.37 11.06
C GLY A 44 0.92 3.31 11.76
N LEU A 45 1.01 2.10 11.20
CA LEU A 45 1.87 1.01 11.70
C LEU A 45 3.34 1.23 11.30
N HIS A 46 3.58 1.97 10.23
CA HIS A 46 4.89 2.24 9.63
C HIS A 46 5.53 3.50 10.22
N LYS A 47 5.77 3.50 11.54
CA LYS A 47 6.18 4.68 12.31
C LYS A 47 7.45 5.36 11.78
N GLU A 48 8.45 4.57 11.40
CA GLU A 48 9.71 5.11 10.87
C GLU A 48 9.53 5.69 9.47
N LEU A 49 8.66 5.10 8.66
CA LEU A 49 8.33 5.60 7.32
C LEU A 49 7.60 6.95 7.37
N ILE A 50 6.69 7.15 8.34
CA ILE A 50 5.94 8.40 8.51
C ILE A 50 6.86 9.59 8.80
N LYS A 51 7.98 9.36 9.50
CA LYS A 51 8.95 10.41 9.83
C LYS A 51 9.72 10.92 8.61
N THR A 52 9.70 10.17 7.50
CA THR A 52 10.47 10.53 6.30
C THR A 52 9.88 11.75 5.59
N ALA A 53 10.75 12.61 5.06
CA ALA A 53 10.35 13.73 4.21
C ALA A 53 9.64 13.25 2.91
N ALA A 54 9.95 12.03 2.47
CA ALA A 54 9.29 11.40 1.33
C ALA A 54 7.79 11.19 1.61
N PHE A 55 7.44 10.64 2.78
CA PHE A 55 6.05 10.43 3.15
C PHE A 55 5.28 11.76 3.28
N ALA A 56 5.88 12.81 3.84
CA ALA A 56 5.25 14.13 3.91
C ALA A 56 4.87 14.66 2.51
N LYS A 57 5.72 14.46 1.50
CA LYS A 57 5.43 14.81 0.10
C LYS A 57 4.32 13.94 -0.49
N VAL A 58 4.32 12.63 -0.20
CA VAL A 58 3.25 11.71 -0.61
C VAL A 58 1.90 12.15 -0.05
N LYS A 59 1.81 12.44 1.24
CA LYS A 59 0.60 12.94 1.91
C LYS A 59 0.09 14.25 1.30
N ASN A 60 1.00 15.11 0.84
CA ASN A 60 0.63 16.33 0.14
C ASN A 60 0.09 16.08 -1.28
N ARG A 61 0.52 15.00 -1.94
CA ARG A 61 0.08 14.65 -3.29
C ARG A 61 -1.19 13.81 -3.33
N LEU A 62 -1.30 12.81 -2.45
CA LEU A 62 -2.43 11.91 -2.35
C LEU A 62 -3.58 12.60 -1.60
N LYS A 63 -4.63 12.98 -2.35
CA LYS A 63 -5.79 13.73 -1.84
C LYS A 63 -7.11 13.01 -2.04
N THR A 64 -7.22 12.13 -3.01
CA THR A 64 -8.45 11.40 -3.31
C THR A 64 -8.26 9.90 -3.16
N ARG A 65 -9.35 9.20 -2.82
CA ARG A 65 -9.37 7.75 -2.67
C ARG A 65 -8.89 7.05 -3.95
N HIS A 66 -8.21 5.91 -3.78
CA HIS A 66 -7.62 5.09 -4.84
C HIS A 66 -6.53 5.76 -5.68
N GLN A 67 -6.08 6.98 -5.34
CA GLN A 67 -4.86 7.50 -5.93
C GLN A 67 -3.68 6.68 -5.42
N VAL A 68 -2.91 6.15 -6.34
CA VAL A 68 -1.69 5.39 -6.07
C VAL A 68 -0.48 6.27 -6.35
N LYS A 69 0.53 6.19 -5.48
CA LYS A 69 1.82 6.83 -5.71
C LYS A 69 2.95 5.95 -5.19
N THR A 70 3.87 5.63 -6.10
CA THR A 70 5.14 4.98 -5.76
C THR A 70 6.25 6.01 -5.55
N VAL A 71 7.10 5.79 -4.55
CA VAL A 71 8.24 6.67 -4.23
C VAL A 71 9.44 5.84 -3.79
N TRP A 72 10.61 6.15 -4.34
CA TRP A 72 11.89 5.61 -3.88
C TRP A 72 12.37 6.30 -2.61
N ILE A 73 12.71 5.52 -1.59
CA ILE A 73 13.20 5.99 -0.30
C ILE A 73 14.53 5.29 -0.01
N THR A 74 15.55 6.08 0.32
CA THR A 74 16.86 5.57 0.77
C THR A 74 16.71 4.86 2.11
N MET A 75 17.33 3.69 2.22
CA MET A 75 17.24 2.85 3.40
C MET A 75 18.17 3.34 4.51
N THR A 76 17.59 3.99 5.53
CA THR A 76 18.29 4.30 6.78
C THR A 76 18.41 3.06 7.65
N SER A 77 19.31 3.07 8.63
CA SER A 77 19.48 1.95 9.57
C SER A 77 18.19 1.60 10.33
N GLU A 78 17.28 2.57 10.53
CA GLU A 78 15.98 2.36 11.16
C GLU A 78 15.01 1.66 10.20
N LEU A 79 14.94 2.11 8.93
CA LEU A 79 14.08 1.49 7.93
C LEU A 79 14.55 0.08 7.56
N LEU A 80 15.86 -0.15 7.48
CA LEU A 80 16.42 -1.47 7.21
C LEU A 80 15.93 -2.49 8.24
N LYS A 81 16.05 -2.19 9.54
CA LYS A 81 15.61 -3.10 10.61
C LYS A 81 14.12 -3.41 10.56
N VAL A 82 13.31 -2.51 10.01
CA VAL A 82 11.85 -2.69 9.91
C VAL A 82 11.48 -3.55 8.71
N TYR A 83 12.12 -3.32 7.55
CA TYR A 83 11.68 -3.89 6.28
C TYR A 83 12.56 -5.01 5.72
N VAL A 84 13.77 -5.18 6.26
CA VAL A 84 14.77 -6.13 5.77
C VAL A 84 15.39 -6.84 6.97
N ASP A 85 15.40 -8.17 6.94
CA ASP A 85 16.05 -8.96 7.97
C ASP A 85 17.59 -8.95 7.81
N VAL A 86 18.29 -9.68 8.68
CA VAL A 86 19.76 -9.79 8.62
C VAL A 86 20.25 -10.58 7.40
N ASP A 87 19.40 -11.43 6.82
CA ASP A 87 19.69 -12.30 5.68
C ASP A 87 19.29 -11.66 4.33
N GLY A 88 18.66 -10.49 4.36
CA GLY A 88 18.21 -9.74 3.18
C GLY A 88 16.79 -10.04 2.71
N ASN A 89 16.00 -10.78 3.50
CA ASN A 89 14.59 -11.05 3.21
C ASN A 89 13.72 -9.83 3.56
N MET A 90 12.67 -9.65 2.77
CA MET A 90 11.67 -8.61 3.02
C MET A 90 10.76 -9.03 4.16
N GLN A 91 10.65 -8.19 5.19
CA GLN A 91 9.85 -8.46 6.38
C GLN A 91 9.04 -7.24 6.82
N PHE A 92 8.05 -7.47 7.66
CA PHE A 92 7.42 -6.42 8.44
C PHE A 92 6.77 -6.99 9.71
N GLY A 93 7.10 -6.41 10.87
CA GLY A 93 6.67 -6.99 12.15
C GLY A 93 7.25 -8.38 12.35
N ASP A 94 6.39 -9.37 12.61
CA ASP A 94 6.78 -10.76 12.82
C ASP A 94 6.58 -11.66 11.58
N HIS A 95 6.39 -11.05 10.40
CA HIS A 95 6.07 -11.76 9.16
C HIS A 95 7.04 -11.41 8.02
N PHE A 96 7.30 -12.40 7.16
CA PHE A 96 7.91 -12.17 5.86
C PHE A 96 6.87 -11.69 4.85
N LEU A 97 7.26 -10.80 3.95
CA LEU A 97 6.40 -10.34 2.87
C LEU A 97 6.45 -11.34 1.70
N GLU A 98 5.33 -11.54 1.01
CA GLU A 98 5.25 -12.45 -0.12
C GLU A 98 5.74 -11.76 -1.40
N GLU A 99 6.65 -12.42 -2.13
CA GLU A 99 7.07 -11.94 -3.46
C GLU A 99 5.94 -12.22 -4.45
N ILE A 100 5.42 -11.15 -5.05
CA ILE A 100 4.38 -11.23 -6.07
C ILE A 100 4.98 -10.97 -7.45
N HIS A 101 4.57 -11.78 -8.41
CA HIS A 101 4.95 -11.61 -9.80
C HIS A 101 4.04 -10.59 -10.49
N ASP A 102 4.59 -9.83 -11.44
CA ASP A 102 3.88 -8.75 -12.15
C ASP A 102 2.50 -9.17 -12.66
N THR A 103 2.40 -10.36 -13.27
CA THR A 103 1.14 -10.91 -13.80
C THR A 103 0.05 -11.12 -12.77
N GLU A 104 0.43 -11.36 -11.52
CA GLU A 104 -0.46 -11.57 -10.39
C GLU A 104 -0.84 -10.24 -9.74
N TYR A 105 0.11 -9.30 -9.67
CA TYR A 105 -0.12 -7.95 -9.16
C TYR A 105 -1.21 -7.19 -9.91
N PHE A 106 -1.16 -7.21 -11.25
CA PHE A 106 -2.16 -6.53 -12.08
C PHE A 106 -3.56 -7.10 -11.86
N LYS A 107 -3.67 -8.43 -11.74
CA LYS A 107 -4.96 -9.11 -11.49
C LYS A 107 -5.55 -8.73 -10.13
N GLN A 108 -4.75 -8.82 -9.06
CA GLN A 108 -5.21 -8.50 -7.71
C GLN A 108 -5.66 -7.03 -7.60
N THR A 109 -4.92 -6.12 -8.24
CA THR A 109 -5.26 -4.70 -8.24
C THR A 109 -6.58 -4.42 -8.98
N GLU A 110 -6.78 -5.04 -10.14
CA GLU A 110 -8.02 -4.91 -10.92
C GLU A 110 -9.23 -5.50 -10.18
N GLU A 111 -9.09 -6.68 -9.59
CA GLU A 111 -10.15 -7.34 -8.83
C GLU A 111 -10.54 -6.53 -7.59
N LYS A 112 -9.56 -6.03 -6.82
CA LYS A 112 -9.81 -5.19 -5.65
C LYS A 112 -10.54 -3.91 -6.04
N PHE A 113 -10.15 -3.30 -7.15
CA PHE A 113 -10.80 -2.09 -7.66
C PHE A 113 -12.22 -2.37 -8.18
N ALA A 114 -12.45 -3.51 -8.83
CA ALA A 114 -13.79 -3.94 -9.25
C ALA A 114 -14.70 -4.21 -8.04
N LEU A 115 -14.23 -4.94 -7.04
CA LEU A 115 -14.96 -5.23 -5.80
C LEU A 115 -15.34 -3.95 -5.03
N GLU A 116 -14.43 -2.98 -4.91
CA GLU A 116 -14.77 -1.69 -4.28
C GLU A 116 -15.84 -0.91 -5.06
N LYS A 117 -15.89 -1.02 -6.40
CA LYS A 117 -16.94 -0.39 -7.22
C LYS A 117 -18.30 -1.08 -7.08
N PHE A 118 -18.33 -2.41 -6.96
CA PHE A 118 -19.55 -3.20 -6.94
C PHE A 118 -20.14 -3.42 -5.54
N THR A 119 -19.34 -3.27 -4.47
CA THR A 119 -19.86 -3.33 -3.11
C THR A 119 -20.68 -2.09 -2.76
N SER A 120 -21.79 -2.25 -2.04
CA SER A 120 -22.73 -1.18 -1.64
C SER A 120 -22.14 -0.11 -0.71
N ARG A 121 -20.82 -0.13 -0.48
CA ARG A 121 -20.05 0.91 0.21
C ARG A 121 -19.83 2.14 -0.68
N ASN A 122 -20.01 2.01 -1.99
CA ASN A 122 -20.13 3.13 -2.90
C ASN A 122 -21.59 3.61 -2.93
N THR A 123 -21.85 4.85 -2.49
CA THR A 123 -23.19 5.45 -2.49
C THR A 123 -23.84 5.48 -3.87
N ASN A 124 -23.05 5.43 -4.95
CA ASN A 124 -23.54 5.33 -6.33
C ASN A 124 -23.99 3.91 -6.74
N ALA A 125 -23.60 2.84 -6.03
CA ALA A 125 -24.02 1.48 -6.37
C ALA A 125 -25.54 1.28 -6.22
N LYS A 126 -26.16 1.99 -5.25
CA LYS A 126 -27.63 2.00 -5.08
C LYS A 126 -28.37 2.72 -6.21
N VAL A 127 -27.70 3.61 -6.95
CA VAL A 127 -28.31 4.34 -8.07
C VAL A 127 -28.44 3.44 -9.29
N TRP A 128 -27.48 2.54 -9.54
CA TRP A 128 -27.48 1.66 -10.72
C TRP A 128 -28.44 0.48 -10.61
N ILE A 129 -28.67 -0.05 -9.39
CA ILE A 129 -29.62 -1.15 -9.16
C ILE A 129 -31.08 -0.68 -9.33
N LYS A 130 -31.37 0.62 -9.21
CA LYS A 130 -32.72 1.18 -9.35
C LYS A 130 -33.11 1.57 -10.77
N THR A 131 -32.18 1.51 -11.72
CA THR A 131 -32.42 1.83 -13.14
C THR A 131 -32.49 0.60 -14.04
N SER A 132 -32.50 -0.60 -13.46
CA SER A 132 -32.77 -1.87 -14.17
C SER A 132 -34.25 -2.21 -14.16
#